data_AF-A0A5R9JDS0-F1
#
_entry.id   AF-A0A5R9JDS0-F1
#
_cell.length_a   1.000
_cell.length_b   1.000
_cell.length_c   1.000
_cell.angle_alpha   90.00
_cell.angle_beta   90.00
_cell.angle_gamma   90.00
#
_symmetry.space_group_name_H-M   'P 1'
#
loop_
_entity.id
_entity.type
_entity.pdbx_description
1 polymer ?
#
loop_
_entity_poly.entity_id
_entity_poly.type
_entity_poly.pdbx_seq_one_letter_code
_entity_poly.pdbx_strand_id
1 'polypeptide(L)'
;MDGALAVGAVAGTWRQAAGRSHGHHGRPGHRLDGSGTGGKWRLRLSVTVWRIATDTPDYEADDLSGAGAERTGGRWNEAGAPMVYTSETQALACLETIVHLNTGGLPLNRFLVSITIPEAIWMAARVETSASVPAGWDAEPAGRASIRFGTIWSRSRASALLRVPSIIVPDECNVLINPLHPDTPGIRAVKMRRWLYDPRLQRF
;
A
#
# COMPACT_ATOMS: atom_id res chain seq x y z
N MET A 1 -41.84 26.16 -0.38
CA MET A 1 -41.33 25.40 -1.53
C MET A 1 -39.86 25.07 -1.25
N ASP A 2 -39.55 24.40 -0.13
CA ASP A 2 -39.79 22.98 0.17
C ASP A 2 -39.12 22.05 -0.83
N GLY A 3 -38.19 21.23 -0.33
CA GLY A 3 -37.60 20.15 -1.13
C GLY A 3 -36.32 19.55 -0.56
N ALA A 4 -36.28 19.23 0.72
CA ALA A 4 -35.31 18.28 1.27
C ALA A 4 -35.78 16.85 0.99
N LEU A 5 -34.94 15.99 0.39
CA LEU A 5 -35.06 14.52 0.41
C LEU A 5 -33.63 13.94 0.31
N ALA A 6 -33.03 13.42 1.38
CA ALA A 6 -33.31 12.18 2.12
C ALA A 6 -32.47 11.01 1.61
N VAL A 7 -31.45 10.67 2.41
CA VAL A 7 -30.60 9.48 2.32
C VAL A 7 -31.39 8.29 2.90
N GLY A 8 -31.63 7.28 2.07
CA GLY A 8 -32.30 6.04 2.48
C GLY A 8 -31.32 5.05 3.12
N ALA A 9 -31.42 4.88 4.44
CA ALA A 9 -30.79 3.80 5.18
C ALA A 9 -31.67 2.53 5.11
N VAL A 10 -31.09 1.39 4.75
CA VAL A 10 -31.76 0.08 4.80
C VAL A 10 -31.31 -0.64 6.07
N ALA A 11 -32.20 -0.69 7.05
CA ALA A 11 -32.03 -1.45 8.28
C ALA A 11 -32.49 -2.90 8.08
N GLY A 12 -31.56 -3.85 8.21
CA GLY A 12 -31.85 -5.29 8.22
C GLY A 12 -32.10 -5.78 9.65
N THR A 13 -33.33 -6.20 9.94
CA THR A 13 -33.74 -6.82 11.21
C THR A 13 -33.42 -8.32 11.21
N TRP A 14 -32.63 -8.79 12.18
CA TRP A 14 -32.45 -10.22 12.46
C TRP A 14 -33.33 -10.64 13.64
N ARG A 15 -34.22 -11.61 13.43
CA ARG A 15 -35.04 -12.25 14.48
C ARG A 15 -34.25 -13.37 15.14
N GLN A 16 -34.26 -13.38 16.48
CA GLN A 16 -33.89 -14.52 17.31
C GLN A 16 -35.01 -15.57 17.32
N ALA A 17 -34.65 -16.85 17.23
CA ALA A 17 -35.51 -17.95 17.61
C ALA A 17 -34.74 -18.86 18.58
N ALA A 18 -35.23 -18.95 19.81
CA ALA A 18 -34.77 -19.86 20.84
C ALA A 18 -35.43 -21.24 20.64
N GLY A 19 -34.64 -22.30 20.69
CA GLY A 19 -35.10 -23.70 20.74
C GLY A 19 -34.45 -24.41 21.92
N ARG A 20 -35.27 -24.99 22.79
CA ARG A 20 -34.85 -25.69 24.03
C ARG A 20 -34.49 -27.16 23.76
N SER A 21 -33.41 -27.60 24.43
CA SER A 21 -33.09 -28.89 25.08
C SER A 21 -33.73 -30.19 24.61
N HIS A 22 -32.95 -31.27 24.50
CA HIS A 22 -33.17 -32.60 25.14
C HIS A 22 -31.83 -33.36 25.20
N GLY A 23 -31.51 -33.93 26.37
CA GLY A 23 -30.30 -34.73 26.60
C GLY A 23 -30.51 -36.23 26.34
N HIS A 24 -29.42 -36.99 26.23
CA HIS A 24 -29.39 -38.41 26.61
C HIS A 24 -27.97 -38.96 26.83
N HIS A 25 -27.97 -40.06 27.57
CA HIS A 25 -26.91 -40.74 28.31
C HIS A 25 -25.73 -41.29 27.49
N GLY A 26 -24.59 -41.43 28.18
CA GLY A 26 -23.29 -41.74 27.60
C GLY A 26 -22.91 -43.22 27.45
N ARG A 27 -21.65 -43.42 27.02
CA ARG A 27 -20.86 -44.64 27.13
C ARG A 27 -19.36 -44.28 27.27
N PRO A 28 -18.56 -45.08 28.00
CA PRO A 28 -17.17 -44.74 28.32
C PRO A 28 -16.16 -45.32 27.33
N GLY A 29 -15.00 -44.66 27.24
CA GLY A 29 -13.71 -45.29 27.00
C GLY A 29 -13.20 -45.31 25.56
N HIS A 30 -12.36 -44.33 25.21
CA HIS A 30 -11.16 -44.62 24.43
C HIS A 30 -10.07 -43.62 24.84
N ARG A 31 -9.08 -44.12 25.58
CA ARG A 31 -7.85 -43.40 25.88
C ARG A 31 -7.05 -43.35 24.58
N LEU A 32 -7.01 -42.19 23.94
CA LEU A 32 -6.09 -41.94 22.83
C LEU A 32 -4.82 -41.35 23.42
N ASP A 33 -3.83 -42.22 23.66
CA ASP A 33 -2.44 -41.80 23.71
C ASP A 33 -2.10 -41.24 22.32
N GLY A 34 -1.93 -39.93 22.27
CA GLY A 34 -1.62 -39.20 21.05
C GLY A 34 -0.74 -38.03 21.40
N SER A 35 0.56 -38.28 21.50
CA SER A 35 1.62 -37.27 21.44
C SER A 35 1.60 -36.63 20.04
N GLY A 36 0.61 -35.77 19.80
CA GLY A 36 0.52 -34.92 18.62
C GLY A 36 1.30 -33.64 18.89
N THR A 37 2.50 -33.55 18.32
CA THR A 37 3.20 -32.29 18.14
C THR A 37 2.28 -31.33 17.38
N GLY A 38 1.67 -30.40 18.11
CA GLY A 38 0.82 -29.36 17.53
C GLY A 38 1.63 -28.52 16.54
N GLY A 39 1.52 -28.86 15.26
CA GLY A 39 1.99 -28.02 14.16
C GLY A 39 1.25 -26.70 14.25
N LYS A 40 1.90 -25.69 14.85
CA LYS A 40 1.40 -24.32 14.88
C LYS A 40 1.34 -23.82 13.45
N TRP A 41 0.16 -23.79 12.85
CA TRP A 41 -0.10 -23.05 11.63
C TRP A 41 0.21 -21.57 11.92
N ARG A 42 1.41 -21.11 11.53
CA ARG A 42 1.71 -19.67 11.49
C ARG A 42 1.03 -19.11 10.25
N LEU A 43 -0.12 -18.47 10.44
CA LEU A 43 -0.69 -17.62 9.40
C LEU A 43 0.38 -16.62 8.96
N ARG A 44 0.80 -16.68 7.70
CA ARG A 44 1.67 -15.65 7.11
C ARG A 44 0.78 -14.49 6.71
N LEU A 45 0.53 -13.60 7.65
CA LEU A 45 -0.18 -12.36 7.39
C LEU A 45 0.74 -11.43 6.58
N SER A 46 0.14 -10.70 5.65
CA SER A 46 0.84 -9.77 4.75
C SER A 46 -0.12 -8.67 4.31
N VAL A 47 0.44 -7.52 4.00
CA VAL A 47 -0.26 -6.35 3.46
C VAL A 47 0.14 -6.17 2.00
N THR A 48 -0.80 -5.75 1.15
CA THR A 48 -0.52 -5.46 -0.25
C THR A 48 -0.62 -3.95 -0.49
N VAL A 49 0.44 -3.38 -1.06
CA VAL A 49 0.48 -2.02 -1.59
C VAL A 49 0.60 -2.06 -3.11
N TRP A 50 0.38 -0.93 -3.77
CA TRP A 50 0.15 -0.88 -5.21
C TRP A 50 1.04 0.15 -5.89
N ARG A 51 1.45 -0.15 -7.12
CA ARG A 51 2.11 0.81 -8.03
C ARG A 51 1.55 0.64 -9.43
N ILE A 52 1.50 1.73 -10.18
CA ILE A 52 1.24 1.68 -11.63
C ILE A 52 2.52 2.13 -12.36
N ALA A 53 3.25 1.17 -12.92
CA ALA A 53 4.58 1.39 -13.48
C ALA A 53 4.67 0.91 -14.93
N THR A 54 5.74 1.32 -15.62
CA THR A 54 6.06 0.93 -17.00
C THR A 54 7.29 0.04 -17.00
N ASP A 55 7.36 -0.89 -17.96
CA ASP A 55 8.63 -1.51 -18.31
C ASP A 55 9.48 -0.51 -19.11
N THR A 56 10.77 -0.44 -18.80
CA THR A 56 11.76 0.38 -19.49
C THR A 56 12.92 -0.50 -19.95
N PRO A 57 13.82 -0.02 -20.83
CA PRO A 57 15.02 -0.78 -21.17
C PRO A 57 15.94 -1.08 -19.98
N ASP A 58 15.84 -0.32 -18.90
CA ASP A 58 16.76 -0.37 -17.76
C ASP A 58 16.18 -1.08 -16.52
N TYR A 59 14.85 -1.07 -16.37
CA TYR A 59 14.15 -1.65 -15.23
C TYR A 59 12.71 -2.00 -15.60
N GLU A 60 12.18 -3.03 -14.95
CA GLU A 60 10.82 -3.52 -15.14
C GLU A 60 9.81 -2.86 -14.19
N ALA A 61 8.52 -2.96 -14.50
CA ALA A 61 7.45 -2.38 -13.71
C ALA A 61 7.38 -2.93 -12.27
N ASP A 62 7.81 -4.17 -12.04
CA ASP A 62 7.92 -4.85 -10.74
C ASP A 62 9.31 -4.71 -10.09
N ASP A 63 10.17 -3.82 -10.60
CA ASP A 63 11.46 -3.52 -9.99
C ASP A 63 11.30 -3.02 -8.54
N LEU A 64 12.05 -3.66 -7.64
CA LEU A 64 12.17 -3.27 -6.23
C LEU A 64 13.53 -2.65 -5.89
N SER A 65 14.42 -2.44 -6.88
CA SER A 65 15.70 -1.76 -6.64
C SER A 65 15.55 -0.24 -6.48
N GLY A 66 14.48 0.35 -7.03
CA GLY A 66 14.25 1.80 -6.95
C GLY A 66 15.05 2.58 -7.99
N ALA A 67 15.55 1.92 -9.04
CA ALA A 67 16.43 2.50 -10.05
C ALA A 67 15.82 3.74 -10.75
N GLY A 68 14.52 3.73 -11.01
CA GLY A 68 13.82 4.89 -11.61
C GLY A 68 13.94 6.14 -10.74
N ALA A 69 13.53 6.04 -9.47
CA ALA A 69 13.60 7.17 -8.54
C ALA A 69 15.03 7.55 -8.19
N GLU A 70 15.97 6.59 -8.15
CA GLU A 70 17.39 6.89 -7.99
C GLU A 70 17.90 7.80 -9.09
N ARG A 71 17.52 7.53 -10.35
CA ARG A 71 18.01 8.32 -11.50
C ARG A 71 17.40 9.72 -11.55
N THR A 72 16.10 9.84 -11.31
CA THR A 72 15.38 11.11 -11.52
C THR A 72 15.18 11.94 -10.25
N GLY A 73 15.32 11.33 -9.08
CA GLY A 73 14.75 11.86 -7.85
C GLY A 73 13.22 11.78 -7.85
N GLY A 74 12.62 12.28 -6.77
CA GLY A 74 11.18 12.37 -6.58
C GLY A 74 10.85 13.25 -5.37
N ARG A 75 9.57 13.34 -5.00
CA ARG A 75 9.13 14.17 -3.86
C ARG A 75 9.87 13.83 -2.56
N TRP A 76 10.21 12.56 -2.35
CA TRP A 76 10.79 12.04 -1.12
C TRP A 76 12.24 11.56 -1.28
N ASN A 77 12.91 11.81 -2.42
CA ASN A 77 14.31 11.41 -2.60
C ASN A 77 15.09 12.31 -3.57
N GLU A 78 16.35 12.56 -3.22
CA GLU A 78 17.35 13.11 -4.13
C GLU A 78 17.68 12.09 -5.24
N ALA A 79 18.10 12.58 -6.41
CA ALA A 79 18.78 11.73 -7.38
C ALA A 79 20.05 11.12 -6.73
N GLY A 80 20.31 9.85 -7.01
CA GLY A 80 21.32 9.03 -6.36
C GLY A 80 20.90 8.38 -5.04
N ALA A 81 19.66 8.59 -4.58
CA ALA A 81 19.09 7.86 -3.44
C ALA A 81 17.96 6.94 -3.92
N PRO A 82 18.17 5.61 -3.99
CA PRO A 82 17.15 4.70 -4.50
C PRO A 82 15.96 4.61 -3.56
N MET A 83 14.76 4.60 -4.15
CA MET A 83 13.49 4.56 -3.41
C MET A 83 12.39 3.97 -4.27
N VAL A 84 11.58 3.10 -3.68
CA VAL A 84 10.41 2.52 -4.36
C VAL A 84 9.16 3.20 -3.83
N TYR A 85 8.40 3.82 -4.74
CA TYR A 85 7.15 4.52 -4.44
C TYR A 85 5.97 3.59 -4.69
N THR A 86 5.07 3.48 -3.71
CA THR A 86 3.82 2.73 -3.81
C THR A 86 2.70 3.48 -3.07
N SER A 87 1.47 3.03 -3.22
CA SER A 87 0.29 3.57 -2.55
C SER A 87 -0.48 2.46 -1.85
N GLU A 88 -1.15 2.77 -0.74
CA GLU A 88 -1.94 1.77 0.00
C GLU A 88 -3.13 1.23 -0.80
N THR A 89 -3.66 2.03 -1.72
CA THR A 89 -4.81 1.67 -2.55
C THR A 89 -4.48 1.77 -4.04
N GLN A 90 -5.19 0.98 -4.86
CA GLN A 90 -5.10 1.10 -6.32
C GLN A 90 -5.64 2.45 -6.82
N ALA A 91 -6.64 3.01 -6.13
CA ALA A 91 -7.22 4.30 -6.44
C ALA A 91 -6.20 5.43 -6.25
N LEU A 92 -5.46 5.42 -5.15
CA LEU A 92 -4.40 6.40 -4.90
C LEU A 92 -3.25 6.25 -5.89
N ALA A 93 -2.81 5.01 -6.18
CA ALA A 93 -1.79 4.78 -7.21
C ALA A 93 -2.22 5.33 -8.58
N CYS A 94 -3.51 5.22 -8.89
CA CYS A 94 -4.11 5.82 -10.10
C CYS A 94 -4.01 7.34 -10.08
N LEU A 95 -4.45 8.00 -9.00
CA LEU A 95 -4.42 9.45 -8.83
C LEU A 95 -2.98 10.00 -8.93
N GLU A 96 -2.04 9.41 -8.19
CA GLU A 96 -0.63 9.79 -8.21
C GLU A 96 -0.05 9.73 -9.63
N THR A 97 -0.40 8.67 -10.36
CA THR A 97 0.07 8.52 -11.73
C THR A 97 -0.61 9.51 -12.66
N ILE A 98 -1.92 9.77 -12.56
CA ILE A 98 -2.63 10.73 -13.41
C ILE A 98 -2.05 12.14 -13.25
N VAL A 99 -1.81 12.58 -12.02
CA VAL A 99 -1.21 13.91 -11.77
C VAL A 99 0.18 14.03 -12.39
N HIS A 100 1.00 12.97 -12.30
CA HIS A 100 2.29 12.91 -13.00
C HIS A 100 2.18 12.78 -14.52
N LEU A 101 1.04 12.32 -15.05
CA LEU A 101 0.81 12.16 -16.50
C LEU A 101 0.31 13.44 -17.16
N ASN A 102 -0.42 14.29 -16.44
CA ASN A 102 -0.84 15.59 -16.93
C ASN A 102 0.35 16.52 -17.27
N THR A 103 1.58 16.14 -16.88
CA THR A 103 2.81 16.82 -17.28
C THR A 103 3.50 16.24 -18.53
N GLY A 104 3.00 15.14 -19.13
CA GLY A 104 3.72 14.45 -20.22
C GLY A 104 2.92 13.54 -21.17
N GLY A 105 1.58 13.49 -21.07
CA GLY A 105 0.71 12.62 -21.89
C GLY A 105 0.66 11.17 -21.39
N LEU A 106 -0.36 10.39 -21.78
CA LEU A 106 -0.53 9.00 -21.29
C LEU A 106 0.41 8.02 -22.04
N PRO A 107 1.44 7.42 -21.41
CA PRO A 107 2.19 6.32 -21.99
C PRO A 107 1.32 5.06 -21.94
N LEU A 108 1.13 4.43 -23.10
CA LEU A 108 0.15 3.36 -23.33
C LEU A 108 0.54 1.97 -22.78
N ASN A 109 1.64 1.85 -22.04
CA ASN A 109 2.17 0.57 -21.56
C ASN A 109 2.45 0.58 -20.05
N ARG A 110 1.40 0.77 -19.24
CA ARG A 110 1.49 0.65 -17.78
C ARG A 110 0.94 -0.68 -17.28
N PHE A 111 1.46 -1.14 -16.15
CA PHE A 111 1.03 -2.33 -15.43
C PHE A 111 0.60 -1.93 -14.02
N LEU A 112 -0.47 -2.57 -13.55
CA LEU A 112 -0.75 -2.63 -12.12
C LEU A 112 0.19 -3.65 -11.50
N VAL A 113 0.92 -3.21 -10.48
CA VAL A 113 1.85 -4.04 -9.74
C VAL A 113 1.34 -4.14 -8.32
N SER A 114 1.23 -5.38 -7.84
CA SER A 114 1.01 -5.66 -6.41
C SER A 114 2.35 -5.85 -5.74
N ILE A 115 2.52 -5.28 -4.56
CA ILE A 115 3.70 -5.44 -3.73
C ILE A 115 3.24 -6.00 -2.39
N THR A 116 3.57 -7.27 -2.14
CA THR A 116 3.25 -7.97 -0.90
C THR A 116 4.34 -7.76 0.13
N ILE A 117 3.94 -7.21 1.27
CA ILE A 117 4.80 -6.88 2.40
C ILE A 117 4.44 -7.80 3.57
N PRO A 118 5.39 -8.58 4.10
CA PRO A 118 5.19 -9.35 5.34
C PRO A 118 4.69 -8.47 6.49
N GLU A 119 3.70 -8.95 7.24
CA GLU A 119 3.09 -8.17 8.34
C GLU A 119 4.11 -7.64 9.34
N ALA A 120 5.15 -8.42 9.68
CA ALA A 120 6.20 -7.98 10.59
C ALA A 120 6.93 -6.72 10.09
N ILE A 121 7.16 -6.61 8.78
CA ILE A 121 7.78 -5.45 8.15
C ILE A 121 6.79 -4.27 8.13
N TRP A 122 5.52 -4.55 7.83
CA TRP A 122 4.46 -3.55 7.85
C TRP A 122 4.28 -2.90 9.24
N MET A 123 4.26 -3.72 10.29
CA MET A 123 4.11 -3.25 11.67
C MET A 123 5.34 -2.46 12.17
N ALA A 124 6.51 -2.68 11.57
CA ALA A 124 7.73 -1.93 11.84
C ALA A 124 7.87 -0.66 10.98
N ALA A 125 6.89 -0.33 10.14
CA ALA A 125 6.93 0.86 9.30
C ALA A 125 6.98 2.13 10.15
N ARG A 126 7.80 3.09 9.73
CA ARG A 126 7.70 4.46 10.22
C ARG A 126 6.46 5.10 9.59
N VAL A 127 5.62 5.72 10.41
CA VAL A 127 4.37 6.35 9.95
C VAL A 127 4.43 7.84 10.21
N GLU A 128 4.19 8.62 9.16
CA GLU A 128 4.13 10.07 9.22
C GLU A 128 2.74 10.56 8.81
N THR A 129 2.34 11.67 9.39
CA THR A 129 1.11 12.40 9.10
C THR A 129 1.46 13.77 8.56
N SER A 130 0.49 14.50 8.01
CA SER A 130 0.68 15.90 7.59
C SER A 130 1.21 16.81 8.69
N ALA A 131 0.97 16.46 9.96
CA ALA A 131 1.45 17.23 11.12
C ALA A 131 2.89 16.88 11.54
N SER A 132 3.39 15.69 11.18
CA SER A 132 4.72 15.21 11.61
C SER A 132 5.79 15.31 10.54
N VAL A 133 5.40 15.41 9.26
CA VAL A 133 6.33 15.78 8.17
C VAL A 133 6.70 17.27 8.22
N PRO A 134 7.87 17.68 7.70
CA PRO A 134 8.30 19.08 7.76
C PRO A 134 7.36 20.04 7.04
N ALA A 135 7.27 21.28 7.52
CA ALA A 135 6.55 22.34 6.83
C ALA A 135 7.04 22.50 5.37
N GLY A 136 6.09 22.63 4.43
CA GLY A 136 6.37 22.72 3.00
C GLY A 136 6.66 21.38 2.31
N TRP A 137 6.36 20.24 2.95
CA TRP A 137 6.47 18.91 2.33
C TRP A 137 5.59 18.77 1.07
N ASP A 138 4.46 19.48 1.06
CA ASP A 138 3.40 19.56 0.07
C ASP A 138 3.61 20.67 -0.96
N ALA A 139 4.78 21.31 -0.99
CA ALA A 139 5.09 22.30 -2.02
C ALA A 139 4.95 21.69 -3.43
N GLU A 140 4.44 22.49 -4.37
CA GLU A 140 4.32 22.16 -5.79
C GLU A 140 5.05 23.22 -6.65
N PRO A 141 6.12 22.87 -7.39
CA PRO A 141 6.80 21.57 -7.44
C PRO A 141 7.41 21.12 -6.11
N ALA A 142 7.72 19.83 -5.98
CA ALA A 142 8.31 19.27 -4.77
C ALA A 142 9.56 20.04 -4.33
N GLY A 143 9.53 20.54 -3.09
CA GLY A 143 10.59 21.37 -2.52
C GLY A 143 11.61 20.59 -1.70
N ARG A 144 12.65 21.30 -1.23
CA ARG A 144 13.72 20.71 -0.40
C ARG A 144 13.22 20.03 0.88
N ALA A 145 12.07 20.44 1.42
CA ALA A 145 11.54 19.93 2.68
C ALA A 145 11.27 18.42 2.62
N SER A 146 10.44 17.97 1.67
CA SER A 146 10.10 16.54 1.49
C SER A 146 11.27 15.74 0.92
N ILE A 147 12.02 16.31 -0.04
CA ILE A 147 13.18 15.65 -0.65
C ILE A 147 14.23 15.31 0.41
N ARG A 148 14.62 16.28 1.24
CA ARG A 148 15.64 16.08 2.28
C ARG A 148 15.14 15.13 3.36
N PHE A 149 13.87 15.25 3.75
CA PHE A 149 13.27 14.37 4.76
C PHE A 149 13.35 12.90 4.35
N GLY A 150 12.83 12.55 3.17
CA GLY A 150 12.83 11.17 2.72
C GLY A 150 14.22 10.65 2.36
N THR A 151 15.12 11.51 1.86
CA THR A 151 16.52 11.14 1.61
C THR A 151 17.27 10.82 2.90
N ILE A 152 17.08 11.61 3.97
CA ILE A 152 17.67 11.33 5.29
C ILE A 152 17.14 10.00 5.81
N TRP A 153 15.83 9.76 5.72
CA TRP A 153 15.24 8.48 6.10
C TRP A 153 15.87 7.31 5.32
N SER A 154 15.93 7.40 4.00
CA SER A 154 16.49 6.35 3.14
C SER A 154 17.97 6.06 3.47
N ARG A 155 18.80 7.11 3.57
CA ARG A 155 20.24 6.97 3.90
C ARG A 155 20.49 6.42 5.30
N SER A 156 19.66 6.79 6.27
CA SER A 156 19.77 6.30 7.65
C SER A 156 19.41 4.82 7.79
N ARG A 157 18.64 4.26 6.84
CA ARG A 157 18.08 2.91 6.92
C ARG A 157 17.35 2.65 8.26
N ALA A 158 16.65 3.67 8.77
CA ALA A 158 15.95 3.59 10.05
C ALA A 158 14.77 2.62 10.05
N SER A 159 14.15 2.38 8.89
CA SER A 159 13.12 1.38 8.68
C SER A 159 13.09 0.95 7.20
N ALA A 160 12.54 -0.23 6.90
CA ALA A 160 12.33 -0.67 5.53
C ALA A 160 11.24 0.13 4.82
N LEU A 161 10.24 0.57 5.58
CA LEU A 161 9.05 1.25 5.09
C LEU A 161 8.88 2.60 5.79
N LEU A 162 8.46 3.58 5.00
CA LEU A 162 8.00 4.88 5.46
C LEU A 162 6.65 5.18 4.82
N ARG A 163 5.62 5.29 5.65
CA ARG A 163 4.26 5.69 5.26
C ARG A 163 4.18 7.20 5.39
N VAL A 164 3.86 7.89 4.30
CA VAL A 164 3.77 9.35 4.21
C VAL A 164 2.41 9.75 3.66
N PRO A 165 1.87 10.92 4.05
CA PRO A 165 0.63 11.42 3.46
C PRO A 165 0.80 11.62 1.94
N SER A 166 -0.24 11.29 1.17
CA SER A 166 -0.32 11.74 -0.22
C SER A 166 -0.56 13.24 -0.27
N ILE A 167 0.08 13.92 -1.21
CA ILE A 167 -0.23 15.33 -1.47
C ILE A 167 -1.65 15.51 -2.05
N ILE A 168 -2.15 14.49 -2.76
CA ILE A 168 -3.45 14.54 -3.43
C ILE A 168 -4.58 14.29 -2.43
N VAL A 169 -4.40 13.29 -1.56
CA VAL A 169 -5.37 12.92 -0.51
C VAL A 169 -4.61 12.76 0.81
N PRO A 170 -4.45 13.83 1.61
CA PRO A 170 -3.62 13.80 2.83
C PRO A 170 -4.05 12.80 3.91
N ASP A 171 -5.31 12.32 3.86
CA ASP A 171 -5.83 11.28 4.74
C ASP A 171 -5.45 9.85 4.30
N GLU A 172 -4.93 9.68 3.09
CA GLU A 172 -4.39 8.41 2.59
C GLU A 172 -2.85 8.44 2.51
N CYS A 173 -2.24 7.27 2.58
CA CYS A 173 -0.78 7.14 2.60
C CYS A 173 -0.21 6.56 1.30
N ASN A 174 0.90 7.18 0.87
CA ASN A 174 1.89 6.50 0.05
C ASN A 174 2.85 5.72 0.95
N VAL A 175 3.38 4.61 0.45
CA VAL A 175 4.36 3.78 1.13
C VAL A 175 5.65 3.78 0.34
N LEU A 176 6.69 4.33 0.95
CA LEU A 176 8.05 4.35 0.44
C LEU A 176 8.78 3.13 0.95
N ILE A 177 9.43 2.39 0.06
CA ILE A 177 10.24 1.21 0.41
C ILE A 177 11.71 1.57 0.18
N ASN A 178 12.53 1.33 1.20
CA ASN A 178 13.97 1.49 1.14
C ASN A 178 14.62 0.19 0.62
N PRO A 179 15.10 0.15 -0.64
CA PRO A 179 15.67 -1.05 -1.23
C PRO A 179 16.96 -1.51 -0.54
N LEU A 180 17.65 -0.61 0.17
CA LEU A 180 18.91 -0.88 0.86
C LEU A 180 18.75 -1.31 2.32
N HIS A 181 17.51 -1.40 2.82
CA HIS A 181 17.24 -1.85 4.19
C HIS A 181 17.34 -3.39 4.30
N PRO A 182 17.95 -3.94 5.38
CA PRO A 182 18.14 -5.40 5.54
C PRO A 182 16.86 -6.24 5.54
N ASP A 183 15.72 -5.66 5.90
CA ASP A 183 14.42 -6.36 5.94
C ASP A 183 13.70 -6.41 4.58
N THR A 184 14.11 -5.59 3.60
CA THR A 184 13.48 -5.52 2.27
C THR A 184 13.49 -6.84 1.47
N PRO A 185 14.48 -7.76 1.60
CA PRO A 185 14.45 -9.05 0.90
C PRO A 185 13.23 -9.93 1.16
N GLY A 186 12.37 -9.62 2.14
CA GLY A 186 11.08 -10.28 2.36
C GLY A 186 9.92 -9.76 1.50
N ILE A 187 10.07 -8.62 0.85
CA ILE A 187 9.03 -7.94 0.04
C ILE A 187 9.01 -8.51 -1.38
N ARG A 188 7.82 -8.71 -1.97
CA ARG A 188 7.68 -9.27 -3.33
C ARG A 188 6.80 -8.37 -4.18
N ALA A 189 7.22 -8.08 -5.41
CA ALA A 189 6.42 -7.38 -6.40
C ALA A 189 6.01 -8.34 -7.52
N VAL A 190 4.79 -8.19 -8.02
CA VAL A 190 4.24 -8.98 -9.13
C VAL A 190 3.43 -8.09 -10.05
N LYS A 191 3.75 -8.11 -11.35
CA LYS A 191 2.90 -7.51 -12.40
C LYS A 191 1.59 -8.29 -12.49
N MET A 192 0.47 -7.62 -12.21
CA MET A 192 -0.84 -8.27 -12.17
C MET A 192 -1.50 -8.29 -13.54
N ARG A 193 -1.63 -7.10 -14.14
CA ARG A 193 -2.30 -6.89 -15.42
C ARG A 193 -1.86 -5.56 -16.03
N ARG A 194 -2.13 -5.38 -17.32
CA ARG A 194 -2.07 -4.04 -17.93
C ARG A 194 -3.02 -3.09 -17.20
N TRP A 195 -2.56 -1.86 -16.99
CA TRP A 195 -3.38 -0.79 -16.48
C TRP A 195 -3.89 0.04 -17.65
N LEU A 196 -5.22 0.12 -17.77
CA LEU A 196 -5.92 0.91 -18.77
C LEU A 196 -6.66 2.02 -18.03
N TYR A 197 -6.29 3.27 -18.29
CA TYR A 197 -7.04 4.42 -17.79
C TYR A 197 -8.36 4.53 -18.54
N ASP A 198 -9.42 4.97 -17.84
CA ASP A 198 -10.67 5.30 -18.49
C ASP A 198 -10.43 6.45 -19.49
N PRO A 199 -10.79 6.30 -20.78
CA PRO A 199 -10.62 7.35 -21.79
C PRO A 199 -11.29 8.69 -21.43
N ARG A 200 -12.29 8.69 -20.53
CA ARG A 200 -12.92 9.92 -20.04
C ARG A 200 -11.98 10.83 -19.26
N LEU A 201 -10.86 10.31 -18.74
CA LEU A 201 -9.84 11.12 -18.05
C LEU A 201 -9.10 12.10 -18.98
N GLN A 202 -9.10 11.87 -20.30
CA GLN A 202 -8.46 12.75 -21.28
C GLN A 202 -9.30 13.99 -21.64
N ARG A 203 -10.47 14.18 -21.01
CA ARG A 203 -11.43 15.24 -21.37
C ARG A 203 -11.37 16.48 -20.47
N PHE A 204 -10.34 16.60 -19.63
CA PHE A 204 -10.13 17.74 -18.73
C PHE A 204 -8.91 18.54 -19.17
#